data_AF-E7QXA2-F1
#
_entry.id   AF-E7QXA2-F1
#
_cell.length_a   1.000
_cell.length_b   1.000
_cell.length_c   1.000
_cell.angle_alpha   90.00
_cell.angle_beta   90.00
_cell.angle_gamma   90.00
#
_symmetry.space_group_name_H-M   'P 1'
#
loop_
_entity.id
_entity.type
_entity.pdbx_description
1 polymer ?
#
loop_
_entity_poly.entity_id
_entity_poly.type
_entity_poly.pdbx_seq_one_letter_code
_entity_poly.pdbx_strand_id
1 'polypeptide(L)' 'MNDRTDRLLAALVILVALLLVSQVTVVPRNRLFGTISIGVAVVAILYALAEIADTFG' A
#
# COMPACT_ATOMS: atom_id res chain seq x y z
N MET A 1 -17.13 13.70 -5.02
CA MET A 1 -16.96 12.30 -5.51
C MET A 1 -17.89 11.42 -4.68
N ASN A 2 -18.35 10.28 -5.21
CA ASN A 2 -19.39 9.45 -4.59
C ASN A 2 -18.76 8.44 -3.62
N ASP A 3 -19.34 8.22 -2.43
CA ASP A 3 -18.80 7.31 -1.38
C ASP A 3 -18.41 5.92 -1.89
N ARG A 4 -19.14 5.40 -2.88
CA ARG A 4 -18.83 4.10 -3.50
C ARG A 4 -17.52 4.13 -4.28
N THR A 5 -17.24 5.23 -4.96
CA THR A 5 -16.02 5.41 -5.75
C THR A 5 -14.79 5.52 -4.85
N ASP A 6 -14.90 6.24 -3.72
CA ASP A 6 -13.78 6.37 -2.77
C ASP A 6 -13.48 5.04 -2.06
N ARG A 7 -14.51 4.26 -1.70
CA ARG A 7 -14.31 2.91 -1.15
C ARG A 7 -13.65 1.96 -2.13
N LEU A 8 -14.02 2.02 -3.41
CA LEU A 8 -13.39 1.22 -4.47
C LEU A 8 -11.94 1.65 -4.70
N LEU A 9 -11.66 2.95 -4.64
CA LEU A 9 -10.30 3.48 -4.75
C LEU A 9 -9.44 3.02 -3.58
N ALA A 10 -9.94 3.12 -2.35
CA ALA A 10 -9.24 2.64 -1.15
C ALA A 10 -8.95 1.13 -1.23
N ALA A 11 -9.91 0.31 -1.66
CA ALA A 11 -9.69 -1.12 -1.88
C ALA A 11 -8.61 -1.39 -2.94
N LEU A 12 -8.62 -0.62 -4.04
CA LEU A 12 -7.61 -0.74 -5.10
C LEU A 12 -6.21 -0.40 -4.58
N VAL A 13 -6.07 0.66 -3.78
CA VAL A 13 -4.81 1.08 -3.16
C VAL A 13 -4.25 -0.03 -2.26
N ILE A 14 -5.11 -0.64 -1.44
CA ILE A 14 -4.71 -1.76 -0.56
C ILE A 14 -4.26 -2.97 -1.38
N LEU A 15 -5.01 -3.34 -2.43
CA LEU A 15 -4.66 -4.47 -3.29
C LEU A 15 -3.34 -4.25 -4.03
N VAL A 16 -3.08 -3.03 -4.52
CA VAL A 16 -1.81 -2.67 -5.17
C VAL A 16 -0.65 -2.70 -4.18
N ALA A 17 -0.85 -2.24 -2.94
CA ALA A 17 0.16 -2.33 -1.88
C ALA A 17 0.51 -3.80 -1.57
N LEU A 18 -0.49 -4.68 -1.44
CA LEU A 18 -0.28 -6.12 -1.22
C LEU A 18 0.43 -6.78 -2.40
N LEU A 19 0.07 -6.41 -3.63
CA LEU A 19 0.74 -6.90 -4.84
C LEU A 19 2.22 -6.50 -4.84
N LEU A 20 2.54 -5.24 -4.54
CA LEU A 20 3.91 -4.73 -4.46
C LEU A 20 4.74 -5.49 -3.42
N VAL A 21 4.17 -5.74 -2.23
CA VAL A 21 4.83 -6.53 -1.18
C VAL A 21 5.06 -7.98 -1.64
N SER A 22 4.10 -8.59 -2.31
CA SER A 22 4.17 -9.96 -2.87
C SER A 22 5.26 -10.11 -3.93
N GLN A 23 5.44 -9.14 -4.82
CA GLN A 23 6.49 -9.19 -5.86
C GLN A 23 7.91 -9.19 -5.28
N VAL A 24 8.09 -8.64 -4.07
CA VAL A 24 9.39 -8.50 -3.42
C VAL A 24 9.82 -9.77 -2.69
N THR A 25 8.85 -10.52 -2.13
CA THR A 25 9.13 -11.73 -1.34
C THR A 25 9.49 -12.94 -2.22
N VAL A 26 9.01 -12.99 -3.46
CA VAL A 26 9.21 -14.16 -4.33
C VAL A 26 10.57 -14.16 -5.04
N VAL A 27 11.19 -13.00 -5.32
CA VAL A 27 12.49 -12.95 -6.01
C VAL A 27 13.39 -11.79 -5.53
N PRO A 28 14.05 -11.89 -4.36
CA PRO A 28 15.08 -10.93 -3.99
C PRO A 28 16.41 -11.32 -4.64
N ARG A 29 16.51 -11.27 -5.97
CA ARG A 29 17.82 -11.40 -6.64
C ARG A 29 18.71 -10.18 -6.34
N ASN A 30 18.11 -9.05 -5.97
CA ASN A 30 18.82 -7.80 -5.65
C ASN A 30 18.32 -7.20 -4.32
N ARG A 31 19.14 -7.26 -3.28
CA ARG A 31 18.81 -6.79 -1.91
C ARG A 31 18.41 -5.31 -1.87
N LEU A 32 18.97 -4.50 -2.77
CA LEU A 32 18.66 -3.07 -2.91
C LEU A 32 17.18 -2.81 -3.22
N PHE A 33 16.60 -3.55 -4.17
CA PHE A 33 15.19 -3.40 -4.51
C PHE A 33 14.29 -3.84 -3.36
N GLY A 34 14.66 -4.91 -2.64
CA GLY A 34 13.93 -5.36 -1.46
C GLY A 34 13.87 -4.32 -0.33
N THR A 35 14.99 -3.66 -0.03
CA THR A 35 15.02 -2.61 1.00
C THR A 35 14.20 -1.39 0.59
N ILE A 36 14.32 -0.94 -0.67
CA ILE A 36 13.56 0.21 -1.18
C ILE A 36 12.05 -0.08 -1.14
N SER A 37 11.64 -1.26 -1.59
CA SER A 37 10.23 -1.63 -1.59
C SER A 37 9.65 -1.78 -0.19
N ILE A 38 10.44 -2.25 0.79
CA ILE A 38 10.01 -2.28 2.19
C ILE A 38 9.81 -0.85 2.70
N GLY A 39 10.75 0.07 2.41
CA GLY A 39 10.60 1.48 2.76
C GLY A 39 9.33 2.10 2.16
N VAL A 40 9.08 1.86 0.87
CA VAL A 40 7.87 2.35 0.18
C VAL A 40 6.59 1.73 0.77
N ALA A 41 6.60 0.43 1.07
CA ALA A 41 5.46 -0.25 1.68
C ALA A 41 5.14 0.32 3.08
N VAL A 42 6.15 0.63 3.88
CA VAL A 42 5.96 1.26 5.20
C VAL A 42 5.30 2.63 5.06
N VAL A 43 5.77 3.47 4.13
CA VAL A 43 5.17 4.79 3.88
C VAL A 43 3.72 4.66 3.40
N ALA A 44 3.44 3.71 2.51
CA ALA A 44 2.09 3.45 2.02
C ALA A 44 1.13 2.99 3.15
N ILE A 45 1.60 2.15 4.07
CA ILE A 45 0.82 1.70 5.24
C ILE A 45 0.51 2.89 6.17
N LEU A 46 1.50 3.74 6.46
CA LEU A 46 1.30 4.92 7.30
C LEU A 46 0.31 5.90 6.69
N TYR A 47 0.41 6.14 5.37
CA TYR A 47 -0.56 6.96 4.64
C TYR A 47 -1.97 6.38 4.72
N ALA A 48 -2.12 5.07 4.48
CA ALA A 48 -3.42 4.41 4.56
C ALA A 48 -4.03 4.47 5.97
N LEU A 49 -3.22 4.35 7.02
CA LEU A 49 -3.68 4.51 8.40
C LEU A 49 -4.13 5.94 8.69
N ALA A 50 -3.42 6.95 8.19
CA ALA A 50 -3.79 8.35 8.35
C ALA A 50 -5.13 8.65 7.64
N GLU A 51 -5.30 8.18 6.41
CA GLU A 51 -6.54 8.34 5.64
C GLU A 51 -7.72 7.65 6.34
N ILE A 52 -7.53 6.46 6.90
CA ILE A 52 -8.56 5.75 7.67
C ILE A 52 -8.93 6.55 8.92
N ALA A 53 -7.94 7.12 9.63
CA ALA A 53 -8.19 7.93 10.82
C ALA A 53 -8.97 9.21 10.49
N ASP A 54 -8.67 9.87 9.38
CA ASP A 54 -9.39 11.08 8.94
C ASP A 54 -10.81 10.77 8.42
N THR A 55 -10.99 9.60 7.80
CA THR A 55 -12.29 9.20 7.22
C THR A 55 -13.26 8.65 8.27
N PHE A 56 -12.77 8.01 9.33
CA PHE A 56 -13.59 7.25 10.31
C PHE A 56 -13.43 7.69 11.77
N GLY A 57 -12.48 8.57 12.09
CA GLY A 57 -12.30 9.18 13.41
C GLY A 57 -12.97 10.54 13.52
#